data_AF-A0A7S2UII7-F1
#
_entry.id   AF-A0A7S2UII7-F1
#
_cell.length_a   1.000
_cell.length_b   1.000
_cell.length_c   1.000
_cell.angle_alpha   90.00
_cell.angle_beta   90.00
_cell.angle_gamma   90.00
#
_symmetry.space_group_name_H-M   'P 1'
#
loop_
_entity.id
_entity.type
_entity.pdbx_description
1 polymer ?
#
loop_
_entity_poly.entity_id
_entity_poly.type
_entity_poly.pdbx_seq_one_letter_code
_entity_poly.pdbx_strand_id
1 'polypeptide(L)'
;YKYTFGPLDTSVSVRNFAWDDIVYRCGWFLFFCFLWTCQFILALGKIILAMCVAKWYFTRDKSTIGSSIVLKCIYDATRYHTGTAAFGSILIAILQLIRAIIAK
;
A
#
# COMPACT_ATOMS: atom_id res chain seq x y z
N TYR A 1 14.67 -12.93 20.86
CA TYR A 1 14.72 -11.88 21.88
C TYR A 1 15.64 -12.36 23.00
N LYS A 2 16.82 -11.76 23.19
CA LYS A 2 17.72 -12.13 24.29
C LYS A 2 17.66 -11.04 25.36
N TYR A 3 17.26 -11.40 26.57
CA TYR A 3 17.37 -10.54 27.75
C TYR A 3 18.78 -10.75 28.32
N THR A 4 19.60 -9.71 28.33
CA THR A 4 20.85 -9.69 29.09
C THR A 4 20.68 -8.75 30.26
N PHE A 5 20.73 -9.29 31.48
CA PHE A 5 20.71 -8.53 32.72
C PHE A 5 22.13 -8.00 32.98
N GLY A 6 22.32 -6.69 32.89
CA GLY A 6 23.53 -6.01 33.35
C GLY A 6 23.56 -5.83 34.87
N PRO A 7 24.71 -5.43 35.46
CA PRO A 7 24.87 -5.29 36.91
C PRO A 7 23.81 -4.36 37.52
N LEU A 8 23.30 -4.73 38.69
CA LEU A 8 22.20 -4.06 39.38
C LEU A 8 22.68 -2.80 40.11
N ASP A 9 22.78 -1.67 39.41
CA ASP A 9 22.93 -0.34 40.04
C ASP A 9 21.62 0.46 39.98
N THR A 10 21.21 0.98 41.13
CA THR A 10 19.91 1.64 41.36
C THR A 10 19.90 3.11 40.89
N SER A 11 19.40 3.40 39.68
CA SER A 11 18.78 4.71 39.32
C SER A 11 17.95 4.68 38.02
N VAL A 12 16.95 3.78 37.97
CA VAL A 12 15.99 3.53 36.86
C VAL A 12 16.47 2.47 35.86
N SER A 13 15.75 1.34 35.82
CA SER A 13 15.90 0.30 34.79
C SER A 13 15.39 0.83 33.44
N VAL A 14 16.27 1.45 32.67
CA VAL A 14 15.98 1.87 31.30
C VAL A 14 16.19 0.69 30.34
N ARG A 15 15.14 0.35 29.58
CA ARG A 15 15.24 -0.62 28.49
C ARG A 15 16.13 -0.04 27.39
N ASN A 16 17.35 -0.53 27.26
CA ASN A 16 18.19 -0.26 26.11
C ASN A 16 17.66 -1.01 24.90
N PHE A 17 17.09 -0.29 23.94
CA PHE A 17 16.66 -0.85 22.66
C PHE A 17 17.89 -1.04 21.77
N ALA A 18 18.50 -2.23 21.81
CA ALA A 18 19.47 -2.63 20.81
C ALA A 18 18.72 -3.02 19.53
N TRP A 19 18.95 -2.29 18.44
CA TRP A 19 18.36 -2.59 17.14
C TRP A 19 18.97 -3.88 16.58
N ASP A 20 18.19 -4.95 16.56
CA ASP A 20 18.57 -6.24 15.99
C ASP A 20 18.53 -6.17 14.46
N ASP A 21 19.36 -6.95 13.75
CA ASP A 21 19.41 -6.98 12.27
C ASP A 21 18.04 -7.32 11.66
N ILE A 22 17.27 -8.14 12.37
CA ILE A 22 15.90 -8.49 12.03
C ILE A 22 15.01 -7.24 12.00
N VAL A 23 15.16 -6.35 13.00
CA VAL A 23 14.34 -5.14 13.10
C VAL A 23 14.65 -4.17 11.95
N TYR A 24 15.92 -4.03 11.58
CA TYR A 24 16.31 -3.23 10.40
C TYR A 24 15.71 -3.78 9.10
N ARG A 25 15.77 -5.09 8.88
CA ARG A 25 15.19 -5.73 7.69
C ARG A 25 13.67 -5.58 7.64
N CYS A 26 13.00 -5.75 8.77
CA CYS A 26 11.55 -5.53 8.89
C CYS A 26 11.17 -4.08 8.57
N GLY A 27 11.96 -3.10 9.01
CA GLY A 27 11.73 -1.68 8.70
C GLY A 27 11.74 -1.40 7.20
N TRP A 28 12.75 -1.87 6.48
CA TRP A 28 12.84 -1.72 5.03
C TRP A 28 11.72 -2.45 4.29
N PHE A 29 11.35 -3.66 4.73
CA PHE A 29 10.23 -4.39 4.16
C PHE A 29 8.89 -3.66 4.33
N LEU A 30 8.60 -3.16 5.53
CA LEU A 30 7.38 -2.40 5.81
C LEU A 30 7.34 -1.09 5.00
N PHE A 31 8.47 -0.42 4.86
CA PHE A 31 8.58 0.78 4.03
C PHE A 31 8.29 0.48 2.55
N PHE A 32 8.87 -0.59 2.00
CA PHE A 32 8.57 -1.01 0.63
C PHE A 32 7.10 -1.39 0.46
N CYS A 33 6.53 -2.18 1.37
CA CYS A 33 5.12 -2.55 1.36
C CYS A 33 4.20 -1.33 1.43
N PHE A 34 4.56 -0.32 2.21
CA PHE A 34 3.84 0.96 2.27
C PHE A 34 3.85 1.67 0.91
N LEU A 35 5.02 1.87 0.31
CA LEU A 35 5.15 2.49 -1.02
C LEU A 35 4.34 1.73 -2.08
N TRP A 36 4.45 0.40 -2.09
CA TRP A 36 3.72 -0.46 -3.01
C TRP A 36 2.21 -0.37 -2.84
N THR A 37 1.73 -0.42 -1.60
CA THR A 37 0.30 -0.35 -1.28
C THR A 37 -0.29 1.00 -1.67
N CYS A 38 0.44 2.10 -1.44
CA CYS A 38 0.02 3.43 -1.91
C CYS A 38 -0.16 3.47 -3.44
N GLN A 39 0.84 2.99 -4.19
CA GLN A 39 0.75 2.95 -5.65
C GLN A 39 -0.37 2.02 -6.14
N PHE A 40 -0.60 0.92 -5.44
CA PHE A 40 -1.67 -0.02 -5.75
C PHE A 40 -3.06 0.61 -5.57
N ILE A 41 -3.31 1.27 -4.43
CA ILE A 41 -4.58 1.96 -4.17
C ILE A 41 -4.82 3.07 -5.21
N LEU A 42 -3.78 3.83 -5.56
CA LEU A 42 -3.88 4.88 -6.58
C LEU A 42 -4.19 4.30 -7.96
N ALA A 43 -3.53 3.21 -8.36
CA ALA A 43 -3.79 2.55 -9.64
C ALA A 43 -5.22 1.99 -9.70
N LEU A 44 -5.66 1.30 -8.64
CA LEU A 44 -7.00 0.75 -8.55
C LEU A 44 -8.07 1.86 -8.58
N GLY A 45 -7.84 2.97 -7.87
CA GLY A 45 -8.73 4.13 -7.88
C GLY A 45 -8.91 4.74 -9.27
N LYS A 46 -7.83 4.85 -10.06
CA LYS A 46 -7.90 5.32 -11.46
C LYS A 46 -8.73 4.40 -12.34
N ILE A 47 -8.58 3.08 -12.18
CA ILE A 47 -9.34 2.09 -12.94
C ILE A 47 -10.83 2.16 -12.56
N ILE A 48 -11.14 2.20 -11.26
CA ILE A 48 -12.52 2.34 -10.76
C ILE A 48 -13.16 3.61 -11.32
N LEU A 49 -12.45 4.74 -11.27
CA LEU A 49 -12.96 6.01 -11.79
C LEU A 49 -13.26 5.93 -13.29
N ALA A 50 -12.33 5.39 -14.08
CA ALA A 50 -12.51 5.20 -15.52
C ALA A 50 -13.71 4.28 -15.82
N MET A 51 -13.87 3.18 -15.07
CA MET A 51 -15.02 2.27 -15.20
C MET A 51 -16.34 2.96 -14.83
N CYS A 52 -16.39 3.68 -13.71
CA CYS A 52 -17.57 4.44 -13.30
C CYS A 52 -17.98 5.45 -14.38
N VAL A 53 -17.04 6.24 -14.90
CA VAL A 53 -17.30 7.24 -15.94
C VAL A 53 -17.77 6.56 -17.23
N ALA A 54 -17.11 5.49 -17.66
CA ALA A 54 -17.53 4.74 -18.84
C ALA A 54 -18.95 4.19 -18.70
N LYS A 55 -19.27 3.52 -17.58
CA LYS A 55 -20.61 2.98 -17.33
C LYS A 55 -21.65 4.10 -17.27
N TRP A 56 -21.36 5.23 -16.61
CA TRP A 56 -22.31 6.35 -16.53
C TRP A 56 -22.51 7.05 -17.88
N TYR A 57 -21.44 7.26 -18.64
CA TYR A 57 -21.48 7.96 -19.93
C TYR A 57 -22.25 7.16 -20.99
N PHE A 58 -21.97 5.85 -21.11
CA PHE A 58 -22.60 4.99 -22.11
C PHE A 58 -23.99 4.47 -21.71
N THR A 59 -24.44 4.73 -20.49
CA THR A 59 -25.81 4.37 -20.09
C THR A 59 -26.80 5.40 -20.63
N ARG A 60 -27.65 4.96 -21.58
CA ARG A 60 -28.65 5.80 -22.28
C ARG A 60 -29.77 6.25 -21.35
N ASP A 61 -30.25 5.37 -20.49
CA ASP A 61 -31.30 5.68 -19.51
C ASP A 61 -30.71 5.90 -18.12
N LYS A 62 -30.60 7.17 -17.73
CA LYS A 62 -30.00 7.56 -16.46
C LYS A 62 -30.89 7.25 -15.26
N SER A 63 -32.17 6.94 -15.44
CA SER A 63 -33.07 6.51 -14.36
C SER A 63 -32.69 5.15 -13.78
N THR A 64 -31.97 4.33 -14.56
CA THR A 64 -31.46 3.02 -14.15
C THR A 64 -30.17 3.09 -13.32
N ILE A 65 -29.50 4.25 -13.30
CA ILE A 65 -28.23 4.44 -12.62
C ILE A 65 -28.48 4.88 -11.19
N GLY A 66 -28.59 3.90 -10.29
CA GLY A 66 -28.63 4.16 -8.85
C GLY A 66 -27.25 4.41 -8.23
N SER A 67 -27.24 4.82 -6.95
CA SER A 67 -26.02 5.05 -6.16
C SER A 67 -25.12 3.82 -5.98
N SER A 68 -25.62 2.63 -6.31
CA SER A 68 -24.88 1.36 -6.24
C SER A 68 -23.86 1.17 -7.38
N ILE A 69 -23.86 2.03 -8.41
CA ILE A 69 -22.95 1.91 -9.56
C ILE A 69 -21.47 1.93 -9.14
N VAL A 70 -21.11 2.74 -8.15
CA VAL A 70 -19.74 2.86 -7.65
C VAL A 70 -19.30 1.55 -6.99
N LEU A 71 -20.12 0.98 -6.12
CA LEU A 71 -19.83 -0.31 -5.47
C LEU A 71 -19.67 -1.43 -6.50
N LYS A 72 -20.51 -1.43 -7.55
CA LYS A 72 -20.41 -2.42 -8.63
C LYS A 72 -19.12 -2.26 -9.43
N CYS A 73 -18.70 -1.02 -9.73
CA CYS A 73 -17.42 -0.77 -10.40
C CYS A 73 -16.22 -1.11 -9.51
N ILE A 74 -16.29 -0.88 -8.20
CA ILE A 74 -15.25 -1.31 -7.26
C ILE A 74 -15.12 -2.84 -7.27
N TYR A 75 -16.23 -3.55 -7.20
CA TYR A 75 -16.24 -5.02 -7.27
C TYR A 75 -15.64 -5.52 -8.59
N ASP A 76 -16.09 -4.99 -9.73
CA ASP A 76 -15.61 -5.39 -11.05
C ASP A 76 -14.10 -5.07 -11.21
N ALA A 77 -13.66 -3.87 -10.81
CA ALA A 77 -12.27 -3.47 -10.87
C ALA A 77 -11.39 -4.36 -9.98
N THR A 78 -11.86 -4.70 -8.79
CA THR A 78 -11.13 -5.57 -7.86
C THR A 78 -11.09 -7.01 -8.36
N ARG A 79 -12.14 -7.51 -9.02
CA ARG A 79 -12.15 -8.89 -9.49
C ARG A 79 -11.35 -9.10 -10.76
N TYR A 80 -11.41 -8.16 -11.71
CA TYR A 80 -10.81 -8.32 -13.05
C TYR A 80 -9.51 -7.54 -13.25
N HIS A 81 -9.31 -6.42 -12.55
CA HIS A 81 -8.17 -5.52 -12.81
C HIS A 81 -7.13 -5.48 -11.69
N THR A 82 -7.34 -6.18 -10.57
CA THR A 82 -6.37 -6.26 -9.46
C THR A 82 -5.01 -6.77 -9.90
N GLY A 83 -4.94 -7.78 -10.78
CA GLY A 83 -3.67 -8.34 -11.25
C GLY A 83 -2.83 -7.30 -12.01
N THR A 84 -3.44 -6.61 -12.97
CA THR A 84 -2.78 -5.54 -13.73
C THR A 84 -2.42 -4.35 -12.85
N ALA A 85 -3.30 -3.96 -11.91
CA ALA A 85 -3.04 -2.89 -10.96
C ALA A 85 -1.86 -3.24 -10.03
N ALA A 86 -1.79 -4.47 -9.54
CA ALA A 86 -0.70 -4.96 -8.68
C ALA A 86 0.64 -5.01 -9.41
N PHE A 87 0.65 -5.46 -10.68
CA PHE A 87 1.84 -5.47 -11.51
C PHE A 87 2.31 -4.06 -11.91
N GLY A 88 1.37 -3.16 -12.22
CA GLY A 88 1.71 -1.76 -12.48
C GLY A 88 2.27 -1.05 -11.25
N SER A 89 1.67 -1.29 -10.09
CA SER A 89 2.09 -0.64 -8.84
C SER A 89 3.42 -1.15 -8.31
N ILE A 90 3.75 -2.44 -8.48
CA ILE A 90 5.06 -2.97 -8.07
C ILE A 90 6.20 -2.34 -8.87
N LEU A 91 6.01 -2.13 -10.17
CA LEU A 91 7.00 -1.47 -11.01
C LEU A 91 7.25 -0.02 -10.55
N ILE A 92 6.17 0.74 -10.32
CA ILE A 92 6.30 2.13 -9.83
C ILE A 92 6.92 2.17 -8.44
N ALA A 93 6.57 1.25 -7.54
CA ALA A 93 7.14 1.18 -6.20
C ALA A 93 8.64 0.88 -6.22
N ILE A 94 9.11 -0.02 -7.09
CA ILE A 94 10.54 -0.29 -7.27
C ILE A 94 11.26 0.98 -7.76
N LEU A 95 10.71 1.66 -8.77
CA LEU A 95 11.30 2.91 -9.28
C LEU A 95 11.34 4.01 -8.21
N GLN A 96 10.30 4.11 -7.38
CA GLN A 96 10.23 5.06 -6.27
C GLN A 96 11.25 4.73 -5.17
N LEU A 97 11.43 3.44 -4.85
CA LEU A 97 12.43 2.99 -3.90
C LEU A 97 13.85 3.31 -4.40
N ILE A 98 14.15 2.99 -5.67
CA ILE A 98 15.44 3.32 -6.29
C ILE A 98 15.69 4.83 -6.23
N ARG A 99 14.69 5.64 -6.59
CA ARG A 99 14.80 7.12 -6.48
C ARG A 99 15.04 7.57 -5.06
N ALA A 100 14.36 7.00 -4.06
CA ALA A 100 14.55 7.37 -2.66
C ALA A 100 15.97 7.05 -2.16
N ILE A 101 16.60 5.99 -2.69
CA ILE A 101 17.99 5.62 -2.36
C ILE A 101 19.00 6.49 -3.10
N ILE A 102 18.74 6.83 -4.37
CA ILE A 102 19.66 7.61 -5.22
C ILE A 102 19.53 9.13 -4.98
N ALA A 103 18.37 9.64 -4.58
CA ALA A 103 18.17 11.06 -4.27
C ALA A 103 18.84 11.49 -2.94
N LYS A 104 19.82 10.71 -2.51
CA LYS A 104 20.74 10.98 -1.40
C LYS A 104 22.01 11.62 -1.95
#